data_AF-A0A2G0CEF9-F1
#
_entry.id   AF-A0A2G0CEF9-F1
#
_cell.length_a   1.000
_cell.length_b   1.000
_cell.length_c   1.000
_cell.angle_alpha   90.00
_cell.angle_beta   90.00
_cell.angle_gamma   90.00
#
_symmetry.space_group_name_H-M   'P 1'
#
loop_
_entity.id
_entity.type
_entity.pdbx_description
1 polymer ?
#
loop_
_entity_poly.entity_id
_entity_poly.type
_entity_poly.pdbx_seq_one_letter_code
_entity_poly.pdbx_strand_id
1 'polypeptide(L)'
;MISEAAINRTLDRLESGDEAYEQQIQDFAESQPELMEYLTNEDVEAFTEGERELLLFAALVIFQSIDDEQSGLPEVTGDAIATAEERNYEIMAGSKGATLRDRFTPFFEQSEEEELLAFVEDLTLSEEEGDAISPEAREPFFVTLKTVIDTLT
;
A
#
# COMPACT_ATOMS: atom_id res chain seq x y z
N MET A 1 11.13 3.23 -10.27
CA MET A 1 10.69 1.85 -10.48
C MET A 1 11.45 0.93 -9.56
N ILE A 2 10.77 0.54 -8.49
CA ILE A 2 11.17 -0.50 -7.56
C ILE A 2 11.04 -1.86 -8.24
N SER A 3 12.04 -2.71 -8.04
CA SER A 3 12.06 -4.04 -8.65
C SER A 3 11.32 -5.08 -7.81
N GLU A 4 10.77 -6.10 -8.47
CA GLU A 4 10.23 -7.30 -7.79
C GLU A 4 11.24 -7.91 -6.80
N ALA A 5 12.53 -7.89 -7.17
CA ALA A 5 13.61 -8.40 -6.33
C ALA A 5 13.84 -7.56 -5.06
N ALA A 6 13.50 -6.27 -5.06
CA ALA A 6 13.52 -5.43 -3.87
C ALA A 6 12.35 -5.77 -2.95
N ILE A 7 11.14 -5.90 -3.52
CA ILE A 7 9.93 -6.29 -2.78
C ILE A 7 10.14 -7.65 -2.09
N ASN A 8 10.60 -8.66 -2.82
CA ASN A 8 10.85 -10.00 -2.28
C ASN A 8 11.91 -9.99 -1.18
N ARG A 9 12.97 -9.18 -1.31
CA ARG A 9 13.99 -9.05 -0.26
C ARG A 9 13.40 -8.42 1.01
N THR A 10 12.54 -7.41 0.86
CA THR A 10 11.84 -6.79 1.97
C THR A 10 10.94 -7.81 2.67
N LEU A 11 10.13 -8.56 1.91
CA LEU A 11 9.28 -9.62 2.45
C LEU A 11 10.08 -10.67 3.23
N ASP A 12 11.14 -11.22 2.63
CA ASP A 12 12.04 -12.18 3.28
C ASP A 12 12.61 -11.65 4.61
N ARG A 13 13.00 -10.37 4.62
CA ARG A 13 13.55 -9.70 5.82
C ARG A 13 12.49 -9.56 6.91
N LEU A 14 11.28 -9.11 6.57
CA LEU A 14 10.18 -8.96 7.52
C LEU A 14 9.73 -10.31 8.10
N GLU A 15 9.70 -11.37 7.29
CA GLU A 15 9.33 -12.73 7.71
C GLU A 15 10.40 -13.41 8.56
N SER A 16 11.68 -13.13 8.30
CA SER A 16 12.81 -13.74 9.02
C SER A 16 12.88 -13.33 10.50
N GLY A 17 12.27 -12.20 10.88
CA GLY A 17 12.24 -11.69 12.26
C GLY A 17 13.59 -11.21 12.79
N ASP A 18 14.57 -10.97 11.92
CA ASP A 18 15.91 -10.48 12.29
C ASP A 18 15.87 -9.05 12.89
N GLU A 19 14.82 -8.29 12.59
CA GLU A 19 14.46 -7.02 13.22
C GLU A 19 13.07 -7.15 13.85
N ALA A 20 12.86 -6.49 15.01
CA ALA A 20 11.53 -6.49 15.62
C ALA A 20 10.58 -5.67 14.71
N TYR A 21 9.57 -6.32 14.14
CA TYR A 21 8.50 -5.69 13.35
C TYR A 21 7.98 -4.39 13.99
N GLU A 22 7.82 -4.37 15.31
CA GLU A 22 7.44 -3.19 16.09
C GLU A 22 8.41 -2.01 15.91
N GLN A 23 9.73 -2.27 15.87
CA GLN A 23 10.74 -1.24 15.65
C GLN A 23 10.65 -0.67 14.24
N GLN A 24 10.41 -1.51 13.23
CA GLN A 24 10.31 -1.05 11.85
C GLN A 24 9.04 -0.21 11.61
N ILE A 25 7.93 -0.57 12.27
CA ILE A 25 6.73 0.26 12.29
C ILE A 25 7.00 1.60 12.99
N GLN A 26 7.75 1.60 14.09
CA GLN A 26 8.15 2.84 14.75
C GLN A 26 9.02 3.71 13.84
N ASP A 27 10.01 3.13 13.16
CA ASP A 27 10.89 3.86 12.25
C ASP A 27 10.10 4.43 11.05
N PHE A 28 9.12 3.68 10.54
CA PHE A 28 8.19 4.17 9.52
C PHE A 28 7.34 5.33 10.04
N ALA A 29 6.77 5.22 11.23
CA ALA A 29 5.98 6.28 11.85
C ALA A 29 6.79 7.56 12.11
N GLU A 30 8.05 7.43 12.53
CA GLU A 30 8.95 8.56 12.75
C GLU A 30 9.40 9.22 11.44
N SER A 31 9.55 8.43 10.38
CA SER A 31 9.97 8.93 9.06
C SER A 31 8.82 9.54 8.25
N GLN A 32 7.60 9.03 8.44
CA GLN A 32 6.41 9.39 7.66
C GLN A 32 5.18 9.56 8.58
N PRO A 33 5.18 10.55 9.48
CA PRO A 33 4.16 10.69 10.52
C PRO A 33 2.75 10.93 9.97
N GLU A 34 2.59 11.80 8.96
CA GLU A 34 1.26 12.05 8.38
C GLU A 34 0.75 10.85 7.57
N LEU A 35 1.63 10.07 6.97
CA LEU A 35 1.26 8.83 6.27
C LEU A 35 0.85 7.73 7.27
N MET A 36 1.53 7.64 8.41
CA MET A 36 1.14 6.75 9.50
C MET A 36 -0.20 7.17 10.10
N GLU A 37 -0.44 8.47 10.30
CA GLU A 37 -1.74 8.99 10.73
C GLU A 37 -2.84 8.62 9.72
N TYR A 38 -2.58 8.76 8.42
CA TYR A 38 -3.49 8.34 7.36
C TYR A 38 -3.83 6.84 7.44
N LEU A 39 -2.82 5.97 7.56
CA LEU A 39 -3.00 4.52 7.64
C LEU A 39 -3.72 4.04 8.91
N THR A 40 -3.68 4.85 9.97
CA THR A 40 -4.28 4.52 11.28
C THR A 40 -5.56 5.32 11.57
N ASN A 41 -5.99 6.19 10.66
CA ASN A 41 -7.17 7.04 10.83
C ASN A 41 -8.46 6.20 10.97
N GLU A 42 -9.42 6.72 11.74
CA GLU A 42 -10.73 6.11 12.00
C GLU A 42 -11.60 5.97 10.73
N ASP A 43 -11.37 6.69 9.63
CA ASP A 43 -12.10 6.40 8.36
C ASP A 43 -11.75 5.00 7.77
N VAL A 44 -10.69 4.37 8.26
CA VAL A 44 -10.33 2.95 8.06
C VAL A 44 -11.19 2.01 8.96
N GLU A 45 -12.23 2.51 9.64
CA GLU A 45 -13.24 1.75 10.42
C GLU A 45 -14.09 0.76 9.63
N ALA A 46 -14.01 0.78 8.30
CA ALA A 46 -14.54 -0.31 7.49
C ALA A 46 -13.71 -1.59 7.59
N PHE A 47 -12.44 -1.51 8.02
CA PHE A 47 -11.55 -2.67 8.10
C PHE A 47 -11.61 -3.31 9.49
N THR A 48 -11.67 -4.64 9.47
CA THR A 48 -11.41 -5.51 10.61
C THR A 48 -9.98 -5.31 11.12
N GLU A 49 -9.72 -5.77 12.35
CA GLU A 49 -8.38 -5.72 12.94
C GLU A 49 -7.32 -6.41 12.06
N GLY A 50 -7.66 -7.59 11.50
CA GLY A 50 -6.76 -8.33 10.61
C GLY A 50 -6.48 -7.60 9.28
N GLU A 51 -7.48 -6.94 8.70
CA GLU A 51 -7.29 -6.12 7.50
C GLU A 51 -6.41 -4.89 7.79
N ARG A 52 -6.52 -4.28 8.96
CA ARG A 52 -5.65 -3.16 9.37
C ARG A 52 -4.21 -3.61 9.59
N GLU A 53 -4.01 -4.75 10.23
CA GLU A 53 -2.68 -5.35 10.41
C GLU A 53 -2.04 -5.64 9.04
N LEU A 54 -2.81 -6.21 8.11
CA LEU A 54 -2.36 -6.49 6.75
C LEU A 54 -2.05 -5.20 5.97
N LEU A 55 -2.88 -4.17 6.11
CA LEU A 55 -2.67 -2.87 5.49
C LEU A 55 -1.35 -2.25 5.97
N LEU A 56 -1.11 -2.23 7.28
CA LEU A 56 0.13 -1.70 7.85
C LEU A 56 1.35 -2.51 7.41
N PHE A 57 1.23 -3.83 7.37
CA PHE A 57 2.29 -4.69 6.86
C PHE A 57 2.62 -4.39 5.39
N ALA A 58 1.60 -4.30 4.53
CA ALA A 58 1.78 -4.00 3.12
C ALA A 58 2.35 -2.59 2.89
N ALA A 59 1.89 -1.60 3.65
CA ALA A 59 2.44 -0.24 3.62
C ALA A 59 3.92 -0.22 4.03
N LEU A 60 4.30 -0.99 5.06
CA LEU A 60 5.69 -1.13 5.48
C LEU A 60 6.55 -1.77 4.38
N VAL A 61 6.05 -2.82 3.70
CA VAL A 61 6.74 -3.45 2.56
C VAL A 61 6.98 -2.43 1.45
N ILE A 62 5.97 -1.63 1.09
CA ILE A 62 6.09 -0.59 0.07
C ILE A 62 7.14 0.44 0.50
N PHE A 63 7.01 1.00 1.71
CA PHE A 63 7.92 2.01 2.23
C PHE A 63 9.37 1.53 2.22
N GLN A 64 9.66 0.36 2.81
CA GLN A 64 11.03 -0.15 2.89
C GLN A 64 11.59 -0.52 1.51
N SER A 65 10.77 -1.03 0.61
CA SER A 65 11.22 -1.36 -0.75
C SER A 65 11.61 -0.09 -1.53
N ILE A 66 10.94 1.03 -1.27
CA ILE A 66 11.29 2.33 -1.84
C ILE A 66 12.53 2.91 -1.15
N ASP A 67 12.57 2.97 0.19
CA ASP A 67 13.67 3.58 0.95
C ASP A 67 15.01 2.84 0.75
N ASP A 68 14.98 1.51 0.61
CA ASP A 68 16.17 0.69 0.31
C ASP A 68 16.83 1.08 -1.04
N GLU A 69 16.05 1.54 -2.01
CA GLU A 69 16.56 1.99 -3.32
C GLU A 69 16.74 3.52 -3.40
N GLN A 70 15.96 4.28 -2.63
CA GLN A 70 15.90 5.74 -2.66
C GLN A 70 16.24 6.30 -1.29
N SER A 71 17.54 6.49 -1.01
CA SER A 71 17.97 7.03 0.27
C SER A 71 17.42 8.43 0.53
N GLY A 72 16.71 8.62 1.64
CA GLY A 72 16.31 9.95 2.14
C GLY A 72 15.02 10.45 1.51
N LEU A 73 13.98 9.62 1.51
CA LEU A 73 12.64 10.01 1.09
C LEU A 73 12.18 11.27 1.84
N PRO A 74 11.62 12.27 1.14
CA PRO A 74 11.02 13.41 1.80
C PRO A 74 9.82 12.95 2.63
N GLU A 75 9.54 13.69 3.70
CA GLU A 75 8.33 13.50 4.49
C GLU A 75 7.10 13.81 3.64
N VAL A 76 6.15 12.88 3.62
CA VAL A 76 4.86 13.01 2.95
C VAL A 76 3.96 13.92 3.78
N THR A 77 3.36 14.91 3.12
CA THR A 77 2.40 15.85 3.73
C THR A 77 0.96 15.40 3.52
N GLY A 78 0.05 15.79 4.41
CA GLY A 78 -1.38 15.51 4.32
C GLY A 78 -2.03 16.08 3.05
N ASP A 79 -1.57 17.24 2.56
CA ASP A 79 -2.03 17.79 1.28
C ASP A 79 -1.68 16.88 0.10
N ALA A 80 -0.49 16.26 0.13
CA ALA A 80 -0.06 15.30 -0.89
C ALA A 80 -0.88 14.00 -0.81
N ILE A 81 -1.14 13.50 0.40
CA ILE A 81 -1.98 12.32 0.64
C ILE A 81 -3.39 12.56 0.09
N ALA A 82 -4.04 13.66 0.49
CA ALA A 82 -5.40 13.99 0.05
C ALA A 82 -5.48 14.15 -1.48
N THR A 83 -4.49 14.79 -2.09
CA THR A 83 -4.43 14.97 -3.55
C THR A 83 -4.27 13.63 -4.27
N ALA A 84 -3.39 12.75 -3.79
CA ALA A 84 -3.18 11.44 -4.38
C ALA A 84 -4.41 10.53 -4.21
N GLU A 85 -5.00 10.52 -3.02
CA GLU A 85 -6.20 9.74 -2.73
C GLU A 85 -7.39 10.18 -3.58
N GLU A 86 -7.67 11.48 -3.69
CA GLU A 86 -8.74 12.00 -4.54
C GLU A 86 -8.55 11.55 -5.99
N ARG A 87 -7.33 11.71 -6.54
CA ARG A 87 -7.00 11.24 -7.89
C ARG A 87 -7.22 9.73 -8.05
N ASN A 88 -6.82 8.94 -7.06
CA ASN A 88 -6.97 7.48 -7.11
C ASN A 88 -8.45 7.06 -7.09
N TYR A 89 -9.28 7.72 -6.29
CA TYR A 89 -10.73 7.50 -6.32
C TYR A 89 -11.38 7.98 -7.62
N GLU A 90 -10.91 9.07 -8.23
CA GLU A 90 -11.37 9.49 -9.56
C GLU A 90 -11.10 8.42 -10.63
N ILE A 91 -9.90 7.82 -10.62
CA ILE A 91 -9.55 6.71 -11.51
C ILE A 91 -10.45 5.51 -11.23
N MET A 92 -10.63 5.14 -9.95
CA MET A 92 -11.46 4.01 -9.55
C MET A 92 -12.92 4.17 -9.98
N ALA A 93 -13.49 5.36 -9.81
CA ALA A 93 -14.87 5.69 -10.19
C ALA A 93 -15.07 5.75 -11.72
N GLY A 94 -14.03 6.17 -12.45
CA GLY A 94 -14.02 6.18 -13.91
C GLY A 94 -13.88 4.79 -14.54
N SER A 95 -13.40 3.80 -13.77
CA SER A 95 -13.12 2.46 -14.23
C SER A 95 -14.39 1.64 -14.50
N LYS A 96 -14.47 1.01 -15.68
CA LYS A 96 -15.65 0.25 -16.15
C LYS A 96 -15.40 -1.25 -16.31
N GLY A 97 -14.35 -1.75 -15.66
CA GLY A 97 -14.00 -3.16 -15.66
C GLY A 97 -15.15 -4.05 -15.17
N ALA A 98 -15.29 -5.25 -15.76
CA ALA A 98 -16.33 -6.19 -15.38
C ALA A 98 -15.99 -6.94 -14.08
N THR A 99 -14.70 -7.12 -13.82
CA THR A 99 -14.14 -7.69 -12.58
C THR A 99 -13.36 -6.62 -11.81
N LEU A 100 -13.07 -6.88 -10.53
CA LEU A 100 -12.25 -5.96 -9.73
C LEU A 100 -10.83 -5.82 -10.31
N ARG A 101 -10.24 -6.92 -10.80
CA ARG A 101 -8.97 -6.90 -11.54
C ARG A 101 -9.02 -5.97 -12.75
N ASP A 102 -10.05 -6.11 -13.60
CA ASP A 102 -10.22 -5.21 -14.75
C ASP A 102 -10.38 -3.74 -14.32
N ARG A 103 -10.86 -3.51 -13.09
CA ARG A 103 -10.99 -2.15 -12.55
C ARG A 103 -9.66 -1.56 -12.12
N PHE A 104 -8.65 -2.37 -11.80
CA PHE A 104 -7.30 -1.95 -11.42
C PHE A 104 -6.39 -1.63 -12.62
N THR A 105 -6.67 -2.19 -13.80
CA THR A 105 -5.87 -1.94 -15.03
C THR A 105 -5.53 -0.46 -15.29
N PRO A 106 -6.45 0.52 -15.15
CA PRO A 106 -6.13 1.93 -15.41
C PRO A 106 -5.05 2.53 -14.50
N PHE A 107 -4.79 1.93 -13.33
CA PHE A 107 -3.75 2.37 -12.41
C PHE A 107 -2.35 2.00 -12.91
N PHE A 108 -2.20 0.86 -13.59
CA PHE A 108 -0.94 0.43 -14.20
C PHE A 108 -0.56 1.30 -15.40
N GLU A 109 -1.53 1.81 -16.16
CA GLU A 109 -1.27 2.68 -17.32
C GLU A 109 -0.68 4.05 -16.94
N GLN A 110 -0.81 4.45 -15.66
CA GLN A 110 -0.43 5.78 -15.18
C GLN A 110 0.72 5.78 -14.18
N SER A 111 1.32 4.61 -13.89
CA SER A 111 2.33 4.44 -12.86
C SER A 111 3.61 3.85 -13.45
N GLU A 112 4.77 4.36 -13.03
CA GLU A 112 6.07 3.74 -13.31
C GLU A 112 6.40 2.61 -12.32
N GLU A 113 5.58 2.43 -11.29
CA GLU A 113 5.76 1.45 -10.21
C GLU A 113 4.88 0.21 -10.44
N GLU A 114 5.03 -0.44 -11.59
CA GLU A 114 4.24 -1.60 -11.99
C GLU A 114 4.38 -2.78 -11.02
N GLU A 115 5.58 -3.04 -10.51
CA GLU A 115 5.84 -4.17 -9.60
C GLU A 115 5.19 -3.97 -8.21
N LEU A 116 5.22 -2.74 -7.68
CA LEU A 116 4.53 -2.41 -6.43
C LEU A 116 3.01 -2.52 -6.61
N LEU A 117 2.49 -2.09 -7.76
CA LEU A 117 1.08 -2.24 -8.10
C LEU A 117 0.66 -3.71 -8.25
N ALA A 118 1.51 -4.53 -8.88
CA ALA A 118 1.26 -5.96 -9.01
C ALA A 118 1.23 -6.64 -7.64
N PHE A 119 2.17 -6.31 -6.74
CA PHE A 119 2.16 -6.76 -5.35
C PHE A 119 0.85 -6.40 -4.63
N VAL A 120 0.41 -5.14 -4.72
CA VAL A 120 -0.84 -4.67 -4.09
C VAL A 120 -2.07 -5.35 -4.72
N GLU A 121 -2.10 -5.51 -6.04
CA GLU A 121 -3.18 -6.21 -6.75
C GLU A 121 -3.29 -7.66 -6.29
N ASP A 122 -2.17 -8.40 -6.27
CA ASP A 122 -2.15 -9.80 -5.86
C ASP A 122 -2.55 -9.97 -4.40
N LEU A 123 -2.08 -9.09 -3.52
CA LEU A 123 -2.47 -9.08 -2.10
C LEU A 123 -3.97 -8.84 -1.94
N THR A 124 -4.52 -7.87 -2.68
CA THR A 124 -5.93 -7.49 -2.63
C THR A 124 -6.85 -8.57 -3.20
N LEU A 125 -6.40 -9.29 -4.23
CA LEU A 125 -7.18 -10.30 -4.95
C LEU A 125 -6.92 -11.72 -4.48
N SER A 126 -6.04 -11.92 -3.49
CA SER A 126 -5.68 -13.25 -2.99
C SER A 126 -6.93 -14.04 -2.57
N GLU A 127 -7.06 -15.26 -3.09
CA GLU A 127 -8.15 -16.20 -2.80
C GLU A 127 -7.68 -17.35 -1.87
N GLU A 128 -6.52 -17.22 -1.20
CA GLU A 128 -6.04 -18.24 -0.27
C GLU A 128 -6.97 -18.40 0.96
N GLU A 129 -7.03 -19.62 1.51
CA GLU A 129 -8.06 -20.05 2.48
C GLU A 129 -8.10 -19.17 3.73
N GLY A 130 -9.12 -18.31 3.82
CA GLY A 130 -9.40 -17.46 4.97
C GLY A 130 -9.69 -15.99 4.67
N ASP A 131 -9.94 -15.60 3.41
CA ASP A 131 -10.35 -14.23 2.96
C ASP A 131 -9.76 -13.13 3.86
N ALA A 132 -8.43 -12.95 3.80
CA ALA A 132 -7.72 -11.99 4.62
C ALA A 132 -8.24 -10.55 4.42
N ILE A 133 -8.88 -10.28 3.28
CA ILE A 133 -9.57 -9.03 2.95
C ILE A 133 -10.97 -9.35 2.46
N SER A 134 -11.98 -8.82 3.15
CA SER A 134 -13.38 -8.92 2.79
C SER A 134 -13.67 -8.27 1.42
N PRO A 135 -14.64 -8.75 0.64
CA PRO A 135 -14.95 -8.20 -0.68
C PRO A 135 -15.21 -6.69 -0.69
N GLU A 136 -15.86 -6.15 0.35
CA GLU A 136 -16.13 -4.73 0.54
C GLU A 136 -14.87 -3.91 0.87
N ALA A 137 -13.86 -4.52 1.47
CA ALA A 137 -12.60 -3.86 1.84
C ALA A 137 -11.60 -3.81 0.68
N ARG A 138 -11.69 -4.69 -0.32
CA ARG A 138 -10.68 -4.81 -1.39
C ARG A 138 -10.45 -3.50 -2.17
N GLU A 139 -11.51 -2.79 -2.53
CA GLU A 139 -11.39 -1.52 -3.26
C GLU A 139 -10.71 -0.41 -2.43
N PRO A 140 -11.21 -0.06 -1.23
CA PRO A 140 -10.54 0.94 -0.40
C PRO A 140 -9.13 0.48 0.01
N PHE A 141 -8.89 -0.81 0.26
CA PHE A 141 -7.56 -1.33 0.59
C PHE A 141 -6.55 -1.09 -0.53
N PHE A 142 -6.93 -1.39 -1.78
CA PHE A 142 -6.11 -1.10 -2.95
C PHE A 142 -5.84 0.40 -3.10
N VAL A 143 -6.87 1.24 -2.98
CA VAL A 143 -6.74 2.70 -3.13
C VAL A 143 -5.83 3.28 -2.04
N THR A 144 -5.95 2.84 -0.78
CA THR A 144 -5.07 3.27 0.31
C THR A 144 -3.60 2.94 0.02
N LEU A 145 -3.29 1.72 -0.40
CA LEU A 145 -1.91 1.34 -0.74
C LEU A 145 -1.41 2.02 -2.01
N LYS A 146 -2.30 2.28 -2.99
CA LYS A 146 -1.97 3.08 -4.17
C LYS A 146 -1.56 4.50 -3.78
N THR A 147 -2.28 5.12 -2.84
CA THR A 147 -1.96 6.45 -2.30
C THR A 147 -0.61 6.45 -1.60
N VAL A 148 -0.28 5.39 -0.84
CA VAL A 148 1.07 5.21 -0.27
C VAL A 148 2.14 5.19 -1.37
N ILE A 149 1.93 4.43 -2.45
CA ILE A 149 2.88 4.39 -3.58
C ILE A 149 3.03 5.79 -4.20
N ASP A 150 1.93 6.45 -4.58
CA ASP A 150 1.95 7.76 -5.25
C ASP A 150 2.56 8.89 -4.43
N THR A 151 2.53 8.78 -3.11
CA THR A 151 3.10 9.81 -2.23
C THR A 151 4.58 9.62 -2.00
N LEU A 152 5.08 8.38 -2.13
CA LEU A 152 6.48 8.03 -1.94
C LEU A 152 7.31 8.04 -3.24
N THR A 153 6.68 8.12 -4.42
CA THR A 153 7.35 8.11 -5.75
C THR A 153 6.93 9.26 -6.65
#